data_AF-A0A946YHH0-F1
#
_entry.id   AF-A0A946YHH0-F1
#
_cell.length_a   1.000
_cell.length_b   1.000
_cell.length_c   1.000
_cell.angle_alpha   90.00
_cell.angle_beta   90.00
_cell.angle_gamma   90.00
#
_symmetry.space_group_name_H-M   'P 1'
#
loop_
_entity.id
_entity.type
_entity.pdbx_description
1 polymer ?
#
loop_
_entity_poly.entity_id
_entity_poly.type
_entity_poly.pdbx_seq_one_letter_code
_entity_poly.pdbx_strand_id
1 'polypeptide(L)'
;MSQNKLQDGFTLVELMVAMLISLLLMGGVIQVFSSSSKSYRNHEGLSRIQENGRFAMEFLSRDIRMADFWGCANTISKVTNNLDPANGGTDWQYNFGTGGVIGVDGGGNAPDSIVMRGAVGSGLSVQPPFGPQASSNLKTTANNGLSQGDIII
;
A
#
# COMPACT_ATOMS: atom_id res chain seq x y z
N MET A 1 1.63 77.68 -49.23
CA MET A 1 0.36 77.14 -49.75
C MET A 1 0.30 75.65 -49.40
N SER A 2 -0.52 75.28 -48.41
CA SER A 2 -0.70 73.89 -47.99
C SER A 2 -1.72 73.23 -48.92
N GLN A 3 -1.27 72.27 -49.72
CA GLN A 3 -2.14 71.44 -50.56
C GLN A 3 -2.86 70.43 -49.65
N ASN A 4 -4.13 70.69 -49.33
CA ASN A 4 -4.99 69.71 -48.67
C ASN A 4 -5.26 68.56 -49.68
N LYS A 5 -4.61 67.41 -49.48
CA LYS A 5 -4.98 66.19 -50.19
C LYS A 5 -6.38 65.78 -49.73
N LEU A 6 -7.32 65.75 -50.67
CA LEU A 6 -8.63 65.14 -50.47
C LEU A 6 -8.41 63.64 -50.21
N GLN A 7 -9.04 63.12 -49.16
CA GLN A 7 -9.04 61.69 -48.87
C GLN A 7 -10.06 61.02 -49.80
N ASP A 8 -9.58 60.22 -50.74
CA ASP A 8 -10.45 59.34 -51.52
C ASP A 8 -10.95 58.20 -50.61
N GLY A 9 -12.27 58.00 -50.59
CA GLY A 9 -12.91 56.93 -49.84
C GLY A 9 -12.74 55.56 -50.50
N PHE A 10 -12.87 54.48 -49.71
CA PHE A 10 -12.79 53.11 -50.20
C PHE A 10 -13.97 52.75 -51.10
N THR A 11 -13.70 51.95 -52.14
CA THR A 11 -14.77 51.40 -52.98
C THR A 11 -15.47 50.24 -52.28
N LEU A 12 -16.76 50.02 -52.60
CA LEU A 12 -17.54 48.91 -52.05
C LEU A 12 -16.86 47.54 -52.34
N VAL A 13 -16.27 47.41 -53.52
CA VAL A 13 -15.52 46.21 -53.94
C VAL A 13 -14.26 46.01 -53.08
N GLU A 14 -13.53 47.07 -52.75
CA GLU A 14 -12.36 47.01 -51.86
C GLU A 14 -12.73 46.46 -50.47
N LEU A 15 -13.86 46.92 -49.94
CA LEU A 15 -14.36 46.50 -48.64
C LEU A 15 -14.80 45.02 -48.66
N MET A 16 -15.45 44.57 -49.74
CA MET A 16 -15.83 43.16 -49.93
C MET A 16 -14.61 42.25 -49.99
N VAL A 17 -13.56 42.64 -50.73
CA VAL A 17 -12.32 41.87 -50.84
C VAL A 17 -11.58 41.84 -49.49
N ALA A 18 -11.49 42.97 -48.79
CA ALA A 18 -10.85 43.04 -47.47
C ALA A 18 -11.54 42.13 -46.43
N MET A 19 -12.88 42.10 -46.41
CA MET A 19 -13.64 41.21 -45.53
C MET A 19 -13.43 39.74 -45.89
N LEU A 20 -13.44 39.40 -47.18
CA LEU A 20 -13.20 38.03 -47.65
C LEU A 20 -11.83 37.53 -47.19
N ILE A 21 -10.77 38.32 -47.38
CA ILE A 21 -9.42 37.96 -46.97
C ILE A 21 -9.33 37.82 -45.44
N SER A 22 -9.91 38.77 -44.70
CA SER A 22 -9.93 38.72 -43.23
C SER A 22 -10.62 37.46 -42.70
N LEU A 23 -11.73 37.05 -43.33
CA LEU A 23 -12.46 35.84 -42.95
C LEU A 23 -11.63 34.57 -43.22
N LEU A 24 -10.97 34.50 -44.37
CA LEU A 24 -10.08 33.37 -44.71
C LEU A 24 -8.90 33.28 -43.74
N LEU A 25 -8.27 34.40 -43.40
CA LEU A 25 -7.18 34.45 -42.43
C LEU A 25 -7.65 34.00 -41.05
N MET A 26 -8.80 34.50 -40.58
CA MET A 26 -9.35 34.11 -39.29
C MET A 26 -9.69 32.62 -39.24
N GLY A 27 -10.24 32.06 -40.32
CA GLY A 27 -10.47 30.62 -40.46
C GLY A 27 -9.18 29.80 -40.33
N GLY A 28 -8.09 30.25 -40.97
CA GLY A 28 -6.77 29.63 -40.84
C GLY A 28 -6.23 29.67 -39.41
N VAL A 29 -6.33 30.82 -38.74
CA VAL A 29 -5.87 30.98 -37.34
C VAL A 29 -6.64 30.07 -36.39
N ILE A 30 -7.96 29.99 -36.53
CA ILE A 30 -8.81 29.10 -35.71
C ILE A 30 -8.37 27.64 -35.88
N GLN A 31 -8.09 27.21 -37.11
CA GLN A 31 -7.63 25.86 -37.39
C GLN A 31 -6.29 25.54 -36.71
N VAL A 32 -5.31 26.45 -36.81
CA VAL A 32 -4.01 26.30 -36.16
C VAL A 32 -4.18 26.27 -34.64
N PHE A 33 -4.96 27.18 -34.07
CA PHE A 33 -5.21 27.24 -32.64
C PHE A 33 -5.89 25.98 -32.10
N SER A 34 -6.90 25.47 -32.82
CA SER A 34 -7.60 24.23 -32.48
C SER A 34 -6.66 23.02 -32.52
N SER A 35 -5.83 22.94 -33.57
CA SER A 35 -4.81 21.90 -33.71
C SER A 35 -3.79 21.93 -32.56
N SER A 36 -3.24 23.10 -32.26
CA SER A 36 -2.31 23.30 -31.14
C SER A 36 -2.95 22.94 -29.80
N SER A 37 -4.20 23.34 -29.56
CA SER A 37 -4.93 22.99 -28.33
C SER A 37 -5.13 21.48 -28.19
N LYS A 38 -5.44 20.79 -29.29
CA LYS A 38 -5.56 19.32 -29.30
C LYS A 38 -4.21 18.65 -29.04
N SER A 39 -3.15 19.14 -29.68
CA SER A 39 -1.80 18.64 -29.48
C SER A 39 -1.35 18.81 -28.02
N TYR A 40 -1.61 19.97 -27.42
CA TYR A 40 -1.29 20.24 -26.01
C TYR A 40 -1.95 19.24 -25.07
N ARG A 41 -3.26 18.98 -25.25
CA ARG A 41 -3.99 17.96 -24.46
C ARG A 41 -3.41 16.56 -24.63
N ASN A 42 -2.96 16.21 -25.84
CA ASN A 42 -2.33 14.92 -26.08
C ASN A 42 -0.97 14.81 -25.38
N HIS A 43 -0.15 15.87 -25.43
CA HIS A 43 1.14 15.92 -24.73
C HIS A 43 0.97 15.80 -23.22
N GLU A 44 -0.04 16.47 -22.65
CA GLU A 44 -0.37 16.34 -21.23
C GLU A 44 -0.78 14.90 -20.87
N GLY A 45 -1.61 14.26 -21.70
CA GLY A 45 -2.00 12.86 -21.51
C GLY A 45 -0.80 11.90 -21.59
N LEU A 46 0.10 12.10 -22.57
CA LEU A 46 1.32 11.32 -22.70
C LEU A 46 2.27 11.52 -21.52
N SER A 47 2.42 12.75 -21.04
CA SER A 47 3.22 13.08 -19.86
C SER A 47 2.71 12.33 -18.62
N ARG A 48 1.39 12.32 -18.40
CA ARG A 48 0.76 11.57 -17.31
C ARG A 48 0.99 10.06 -17.40
N ILE A 49 0.87 9.48 -18.60
CA ILE A 49 1.14 8.06 -18.81
C ILE A 49 2.61 7.73 -18.53
N GLN A 50 3.54 8.57 -18.97
CA GLN A 50 4.97 8.38 -18.71
C GLN A 50 5.29 8.45 -17.23
N GLU A 51 4.73 9.42 -16.51
CA GLU A 51 4.92 9.55 -15.07
C GLU A 51 4.32 8.36 -14.31
N ASN A 52 3.09 7.95 -14.64
CA ASN A 52 2.48 6.76 -14.06
C ASN A 52 3.29 5.49 -14.35
N GLY A 53 3.82 5.37 -15.56
CA GLY A 53 4.72 4.26 -15.93
C GLY A 53 5.99 4.27 -15.10
N ARG A 54 6.60 5.44 -14.88
CA ARG A 54 7.78 5.58 -14.02
C ARG A 54 7.48 5.18 -12.58
N PHE A 55 6.36 5.60 -12.01
CA PHE A 55 5.94 5.19 -10.67
C PHE A 55 5.69 3.68 -10.58
N ALA A 56 5.00 3.10 -11.56
CA ALA A 56 4.76 1.66 -11.60
C ALA A 56 6.07 0.86 -11.65
N MET A 57 7.02 1.31 -12.47
CA MET A 57 8.34 0.67 -12.58
C MET A 57 9.16 0.81 -11.30
N GLU A 58 9.10 1.95 -10.60
CA GLU A 58 9.75 2.11 -9.30
C GLU A 58 9.17 1.14 -8.26
N PHE A 59 7.85 1.02 -8.21
CA PHE A 59 7.16 0.09 -7.31
C PHE A 59 7.54 -1.37 -7.61
N LEU A 60 7.44 -1.78 -8.88
CA LEU A 60 7.80 -3.13 -9.31
C LEU A 60 9.30 -3.42 -9.06
N SER A 61 10.19 -2.47 -9.35
CA SER A 61 11.62 -2.61 -9.09
C SER A 61 11.91 -2.85 -7.62
N ARG A 62 11.23 -2.10 -6.73
CA ARG A 62 11.34 -2.29 -5.28
C ARG A 62 10.87 -3.68 -4.85
N ASP A 63 9.71 -4.11 -5.33
CA ASP A 63 9.16 -5.43 -5.00
C ASP A 63 10.04 -6.56 -5.52
N ILE A 64 10.58 -6.44 -6.75
CA ILE A 64 11.50 -7.42 -7.33
C ILE A 64 12.81 -7.48 -6.53
N ARG A 65 13.35 -6.34 -6.08
CA ARG A 65 14.54 -6.33 -5.21
C ARG A 65 14.30 -7.01 -3.86
N MET A 66 13.05 -7.01 -3.40
CA MET A 66 12.60 -7.68 -2.19
C MET A 66 12.00 -9.06 -2.47
N ALA A 67 11.94 -9.49 -3.73
CA ALA A 67 11.49 -10.83 -4.08
C ALA A 67 12.50 -11.81 -3.49
N ASP A 68 12.01 -12.78 -2.73
CA ASP A 68 12.84 -13.71 -1.94
C ASP A 68 13.55 -13.08 -0.71
N PHE A 69 13.16 -11.87 -0.28
CA PHE A 69 13.58 -11.32 1.00
C PHE A 69 12.70 -11.84 2.14
N TRP A 70 13.21 -12.83 2.88
CA TRP A 70 12.53 -13.44 4.03
C TRP A 70 12.93 -12.81 5.39
N GLY A 71 13.68 -11.69 5.36
CA GLY A 71 14.20 -11.05 6.56
C GLY A 71 15.13 -11.97 7.36
N CYS A 72 14.93 -12.07 8.68
CA CYS A 72 15.71 -12.94 9.57
C CYS A 72 15.24 -14.41 9.56
N ALA A 73 14.28 -14.79 8.70
CA ALA A 73 13.83 -16.17 8.60
C ALA A 73 14.84 -16.98 7.76
N ASN A 74 15.72 -17.70 8.45
CA ASN A 74 16.80 -18.47 7.81
C ASN A 74 16.33 -19.81 7.19
N THR A 75 15.03 -20.15 7.25
CA THR A 75 14.51 -21.44 6.79
C THR A 75 13.00 -21.35 6.47
N ILE A 76 12.58 -21.97 5.36
CA ILE A 76 11.19 -21.99 4.86
C ILE A 76 10.19 -22.56 5.88
N SER A 77 10.64 -23.46 6.77
CA SER A 77 9.81 -24.05 7.84
C SER A 77 9.29 -23.05 8.87
N LYS A 78 9.76 -21.79 8.86
CA LYS A 78 9.26 -20.70 9.72
C LYS A 78 8.25 -19.78 9.01
N VAL A 79 7.91 -20.08 7.76
CA VAL A 79 6.92 -19.34 6.97
C VAL A 79 5.60 -20.07 7.11
N THR A 80 4.64 -19.43 7.76
CA THR A 80 3.29 -20.01 7.91
C THR A 80 2.33 -19.39 6.91
N ASN A 81 1.58 -20.23 6.20
CA ASN A 81 0.55 -19.79 5.25
C ASN A 81 -0.78 -19.54 5.96
N ASN A 82 -1.20 -18.28 6.01
CA ASN A 82 -2.47 -17.86 6.65
C ASN A 82 -3.67 -17.78 5.66
N LEU A 83 -3.51 -18.28 4.43
CA LEU A 83 -4.54 -18.24 3.36
C LEU A 83 -5.23 -19.60 3.16
N ASP A 84 -4.77 -20.67 3.79
CA ASP A 84 -5.36 -22.01 3.70
C ASP A 84 -6.07 -22.41 5.01
N PRO A 85 -7.40 -22.23 5.12
CA PRO A 85 -8.14 -22.63 6.31
C PRO A 85 -8.25 -24.15 6.49
N ALA A 86 -7.96 -24.95 5.46
CA ALA A 86 -8.10 -26.41 5.49
C ALA A 86 -6.86 -27.13 6.06
N ASN A 87 -5.69 -26.48 6.06
CA ASN A 87 -4.41 -27.04 6.56
C ASN A 87 -3.82 -26.28 7.76
N GLY A 88 -4.63 -25.54 8.51
CA GLY A 88 -4.15 -24.84 9.71
C GLY A 88 -4.78 -23.49 9.94
N GLY A 89 -6.11 -23.41 9.93
CA GLY A 89 -6.86 -22.23 10.42
C GLY A 89 -6.63 -21.86 11.89
N THR A 90 -5.60 -22.42 12.52
CA THR A 90 -5.15 -22.15 13.89
C THR A 90 -3.86 -21.34 13.94
N ASP A 91 -3.04 -21.30 12.88
CA ASP A 91 -1.78 -20.53 12.85
C ASP A 91 -1.99 -19.06 12.49
N TRP A 92 -2.84 -18.43 13.28
CA TRP A 92 -2.74 -17.00 13.49
C TRP A 92 -1.36 -16.72 14.08
N GLN A 93 -0.80 -15.55 13.81
CA GLN A 93 0.50 -15.09 14.32
C GLN A 93 0.67 -15.25 15.85
N TYR A 94 -0.45 -15.49 16.55
CA TYR A 94 -0.57 -15.83 17.96
C TYR A 94 -1.47 -17.06 18.21
N ASN A 95 -1.09 -18.23 17.68
CA ASN A 95 -1.76 -19.49 18.02
C ASN A 95 -1.44 -19.92 19.46
N PHE A 96 -2.27 -19.53 20.42
CA PHE A 96 -2.12 -19.92 21.82
C PHE A 96 -2.53 -21.38 22.11
N GLY A 97 -3.12 -22.09 21.14
CA GLY A 97 -3.55 -23.48 21.26
C GLY A 97 -2.41 -24.49 21.17
N THR A 98 -1.32 -24.16 20.47
CA THR A 98 -0.19 -25.09 20.22
C THR A 98 1.11 -24.74 20.97
N GLY A 99 1.05 -23.86 21.97
CA GLY A 99 2.28 -23.44 22.67
C GLY A 99 2.12 -22.25 23.61
N GLY A 100 1.00 -22.18 24.32
CA GLY A 100 0.75 -21.13 25.31
C GLY A 100 1.79 -21.05 26.42
N VAL A 101 2.49 -22.16 26.71
CA VAL A 101 3.56 -22.23 27.73
C VAL A 101 4.75 -23.05 27.24
N ILE A 102 5.95 -22.49 27.37
CA ILE A 102 7.23 -23.10 27.01
C ILE A 102 8.14 -23.05 28.25
N GLY A 103 8.70 -24.19 28.65
CA GLY A 103 9.75 -24.28 29.66
C GLY A 103 11.11 -24.47 29.01
N VAL A 104 12.13 -23.82 29.57
CA VAL A 104 13.55 -24.02 29.21
C VAL A 104 14.32 -24.34 30.48
N ASP A 105 14.97 -25.50 30.51
CA ASP A 105 15.90 -25.92 31.55
C ASP A 105 17.21 -25.13 31.40
N GLY A 106 17.64 -24.47 32.47
CA GLY A 106 18.88 -23.69 32.49
C GLY A 106 20.15 -24.56 32.53
N GLY A 107 20.02 -25.81 32.98
CA GLY A 107 21.10 -26.77 33.19
C GLY A 107 21.95 -26.48 34.44
N GLY A 108 22.23 -27.52 35.23
CA GLY A 108 23.09 -27.42 36.42
C GLY A 108 22.45 -26.63 37.57
N ASN A 109 23.15 -25.59 38.07
CA ASN A 109 22.64 -24.65 39.08
C ASN A 109 22.05 -23.37 38.47
N ALA A 110 21.90 -23.30 37.14
CA ALA A 110 21.30 -22.15 36.49
C ALA A 110 19.78 -22.17 36.68
N PRO A 111 19.13 -21.00 36.80
CA PRO A 111 17.69 -20.93 36.98
C PRO A 111 16.96 -21.35 35.70
N ASP A 112 15.90 -22.15 35.88
CA ASP A 112 14.98 -22.49 34.81
C ASP A 112 14.07 -21.31 34.46
N SER A 113 13.58 -21.29 33.22
CA SER A 113 12.62 -20.29 32.78
C SER A 113 11.36 -20.93 32.23
N ILE A 114 10.21 -20.38 32.61
CA ILE A 114 8.91 -20.74 32.07
C ILE A 114 8.29 -19.48 31.46
N VAL A 115 7.95 -19.55 30.17
CA VAL A 115 7.38 -18.44 29.42
C VAL A 115 5.94 -18.77 29.07
N MET A 116 5.03 -17.94 29.56
CA MET A 116 3.61 -18.03 29.24
C MET A 116 3.23 -16.94 28.25
N ARG A 117 2.76 -17.32 27.07
CA ARG A 117 2.35 -16.42 26.00
C ARG A 117 0.82 -16.23 25.96
N GLY A 118 0.06 -17.20 26.47
CA GLY A 118 -1.40 -17.10 26.60
C GLY A 118 -2.03 -18.41 27.05
N ALA A 119 -3.23 -18.34 27.61
CA ALA A 119 -4.04 -19.50 27.97
C ALA A 119 -5.48 -19.26 27.50
N VAL A 120 -6.11 -20.29 26.93
CA VAL A 120 -7.52 -20.26 26.53
C VAL A 120 -8.28 -21.37 27.27
N GLY A 121 -9.56 -21.15 27.58
CA GLY A 121 -10.39 -22.15 28.27
C GLY A 121 -10.01 -22.36 29.74
N SER A 122 -9.94 -23.62 30.19
CA SER A 122 -9.81 -24.02 31.61
C SER A 122 -8.40 -23.89 32.21
N GLY A 123 -7.52 -23.10 31.60
CA GLY A 123 -6.12 -22.93 32.02
C GLY A 123 -5.17 -24.01 31.48
N LEU A 124 -3.88 -23.86 31.77
CA LEU A 124 -2.83 -24.77 31.31
C LEU A 124 -2.49 -25.81 32.40
N SER A 125 -2.49 -27.10 32.02
CA SER A 125 -2.10 -28.21 32.89
C SER A 125 -0.76 -28.81 32.43
N VAL A 126 0.14 -29.06 33.37
CA VAL A 126 1.42 -29.74 33.10
C VAL A 126 1.16 -31.24 32.96
N GLN A 127 1.41 -31.79 31.77
CA GLN A 127 1.19 -33.21 31.47
C GLN A 127 2.47 -34.05 31.71
N PRO A 128 2.37 -35.33 32.14
CA PRO A 128 3.54 -36.20 32.34
C PRO A 128 4.41 -36.32 31.08
N PRO A 129 5.74 -36.54 31.20
CA PRO A 129 6.46 -37.14 32.33
C PRO A 129 6.98 -36.17 33.41
N PHE A 130 6.72 -34.86 33.32
CA PHE A 130 7.26 -33.86 34.26
C PHE A 130 6.29 -33.49 35.42
N GLY A 131 5.44 -34.42 35.86
CA GLY A 131 4.71 -34.26 37.13
C GLY A 131 3.51 -35.19 37.30
N PRO A 132 3.48 -36.03 38.36
CA PRO A 132 2.24 -36.46 38.98
C PRO A 132 1.88 -35.50 40.13
N GLN A 133 0.60 -35.43 40.50
CA GLN A 133 0.04 -34.78 41.70
C GLN A 133 -0.55 -33.36 41.50
N ALA A 134 -1.73 -33.17 42.07
CA ALA A 134 -2.70 -32.08 41.88
C ALA A 134 -2.22 -30.63 42.16
N SER A 135 -0.93 -30.43 42.41
CA SER A 135 -0.30 -29.13 42.70
C SER A 135 0.33 -28.47 41.46
N SER A 136 0.29 -29.13 40.30
CA SER A 136 0.89 -28.65 39.04
C SER A 136 -0.03 -27.76 38.20
N ASN A 137 -1.20 -27.37 38.73
CA ASN A 137 -2.07 -26.39 38.08
C ASN A 137 -1.61 -24.97 38.43
N LEU A 138 -1.05 -24.26 37.45
CA LEU A 138 -0.87 -22.81 37.52
C LEU A 138 -2.25 -22.14 37.45
N LYS A 139 -2.84 -21.91 38.62
CA LYS A 139 -4.10 -21.19 38.76
C LYS A 139 -3.82 -19.70 38.70
N THR A 140 -4.29 -19.02 37.66
CA THR A 140 -4.32 -17.57 37.64
C THR A 140 -5.44 -17.10 38.56
N THR A 141 -5.16 -16.83 39.83
CA THR A 141 -6.14 -16.16 40.70
C THR A 141 -6.20 -14.71 40.24
N ALA A 142 -7.33 -14.32 39.67
CA ALA A 142 -7.56 -13.02 39.06
C ALA A 142 -7.55 -11.86 40.09
N ASN A 143 -6.40 -11.56 40.68
CA ASN A 143 -6.16 -10.35 41.49
C ASN A 143 -5.44 -9.25 40.68
N ASN A 144 -5.43 -9.40 39.36
CA ASN A 144 -4.83 -8.50 38.38
C ASN A 144 -5.90 -7.65 37.66
N GLY A 145 -7.18 -7.76 38.03
CA GLY A 145 -8.27 -6.93 37.50
C GLY A 145 -8.66 -7.21 36.05
N LEU A 146 -8.13 -8.28 35.46
CA LEU A 146 -8.33 -8.66 34.07
C LEU A 146 -9.44 -9.71 33.96
N SER A 147 -10.39 -9.48 33.06
CA SER A 147 -11.51 -10.37 32.77
C SER A 147 -11.25 -11.21 31.52
N GLN A 148 -11.96 -12.34 31.40
CA GLN A 148 -11.91 -13.15 30.18
C GLN A 148 -12.39 -12.32 28.98
N GLY A 149 -11.50 -12.10 28.01
CA GLY A 149 -11.76 -11.27 26.81
C GLY A 149 -11.05 -9.92 26.80
N ASP A 150 -10.34 -9.55 27.87
CA ASP A 150 -9.50 -8.34 27.86
C ASP A 150 -8.28 -8.52 26.96
N ILE A 151 -8.04 -7.52 26.11
CA ILE A 151 -6.82 -7.43 25.30
C ILE A 151 -5.84 -6.52 26.03
N ILE A 152 -4.70 -7.06 26.40
CA ILE A 152 -3.58 -6.30 26.95
C ILE A 152 -2.70 -5.89 25.78
N ILE A 153 -2.46 -4.60 25.63
CA ILE A 153 -1.54 -4.02 24.63
C ILE A 153 -0.16 -3.87 25.27
#